data_AF-A0A948S6Q0-F1
#
_entry.id   AF-A0A948S6Q0-F1
#
_cell.length_a   1.000
_cell.length_b   1.000
_cell.length_c   1.000
_cell.angle_alpha   90.00
_cell.angle_beta   90.00
_cell.angle_gamma   90.00
#
_symmetry.space_group_name_H-M   'P 1'
#
loop_
_entity.id
_entity.type
_entity.pdbx_description
1 polymer ?
#
loop_
_entity_poly.entity_id
_entity_poly.type
_entity_poly.pdbx_seq_one_letter_code
_entity_poly.pdbx_strand_id
1 'polypeptide(L)'
;MAEKFLIDVGFVPEESSSDLIMCGDPEGSGTKEVNLEWIGDEICSPGNSAKVKVAVGDNIWKADAKIWKDLADTFLSDLSANKKIDPRKLASCWAVFQDEDPPDKSVRLVSEENGGGEFRNDDGEYNGHFYVRYQVEEDDSYFGEKIVVFK
;
A
#
# COMPACT_ATOMS: atom_id res chain seq x y z
N MET A 1 17.72 -3.76 -15.26
CA MET A 1 16.69 -2.74 -15.54
C MET A 1 16.58 -1.84 -14.32
N ALA A 2 15.69 -0.85 -14.28
CA ALA A 2 15.44 -0.11 -13.04
C ALA A 2 14.54 -0.97 -12.13
N GLU A 3 14.83 -0.97 -10.83
CA GLU A 3 13.94 -1.53 -9.80
C GLU A 3 12.55 -0.90 -9.92
N LYS A 4 11.52 -1.73 -9.85
CA LYS A 4 10.11 -1.32 -9.88
C LYS A 4 9.43 -1.83 -8.62
N PHE A 5 8.72 -0.95 -7.93
CA PHE A 5 7.82 -1.35 -6.86
C PHE A 5 6.38 -1.35 -7.37
N LEU A 6 5.71 -2.48 -7.24
CA LEU A 6 4.26 -2.59 -7.38
C LEU A 6 3.63 -2.33 -6.02
N ILE A 7 2.64 -1.44 -5.97
CA ILE A 7 2.02 -1.01 -4.72
C ILE A 7 0.51 -1.12 -4.88
N ASP A 8 -0.11 -1.97 -4.06
CA ASP A 8 -1.56 -2.07 -4.01
C ASP A 8 -2.04 -1.47 -2.70
N VAL A 9 -2.80 -0.38 -2.80
CA VAL A 9 -3.43 0.22 -1.63
C VAL A 9 -4.89 -0.18 -1.62
N GLY A 10 -5.29 -0.90 -0.58
CA GLY A 10 -6.64 -1.42 -0.45
C GLY A 10 -7.37 -0.90 0.79
N PHE A 11 -8.69 -1.00 0.74
CA PHE A 11 -9.60 -0.74 1.86
C PHE A 11 -10.52 -1.94 2.03
N VAL A 12 -10.57 -2.47 3.26
CA VAL A 12 -11.53 -3.50 3.66
C VAL A 12 -12.80 -2.81 4.17
N PRO A 13 -13.98 -3.01 3.55
CA PRO A 13 -15.23 -2.43 4.04
C PRO A 13 -15.56 -2.86 5.48
N GLU A 14 -16.35 -2.05 6.19
CA GLU A 14 -16.69 -2.31 7.59
C GLU A 14 -17.57 -3.56 7.74
N GLU A 15 -18.39 -3.81 6.74
CA GLU A 15 -19.30 -4.93 6.58
C GLU A 15 -18.70 -6.14 5.85
N SER A 16 -17.37 -6.14 5.61
CA SER A 16 -16.72 -7.27 4.94
C SER A 16 -16.94 -8.57 5.72
N SER A 17 -17.30 -9.62 5.00
CA SER A 17 -17.43 -10.98 5.53
C SER A 17 -16.32 -11.90 5.03
N SER A 18 -15.28 -11.36 4.40
CA SER A 18 -14.18 -12.18 3.89
C SER A 18 -13.17 -12.45 4.99
N ASP A 19 -12.92 -13.73 5.28
CA ASP A 19 -11.89 -14.19 6.22
C ASP A 19 -10.49 -14.18 5.59
N LEU A 20 -10.39 -14.00 4.26
CA LEU A 20 -9.15 -13.97 3.51
C LEU A 20 -9.18 -12.79 2.54
N ILE A 21 -8.14 -11.96 2.59
CA ILE A 21 -7.96 -10.84 1.66
C ILE A 21 -6.84 -11.23 0.70
N MET A 22 -7.15 -11.31 -0.59
CA MET A 22 -6.21 -11.56 -1.69
C MET A 22 -5.92 -10.23 -2.38
N CYS A 23 -4.73 -9.69 -2.18
CA CYS A 23 -4.33 -8.42 -2.80
C CYS A 23 -4.19 -8.56 -4.31
N GLY A 24 -4.75 -7.60 -5.05
CA GLY A 24 -4.89 -7.67 -6.51
C GLY A 24 -6.18 -8.36 -6.98
N ASP A 25 -7.01 -8.87 -6.06
CA ASP A 25 -8.35 -9.40 -6.36
C ASP A 25 -9.43 -8.73 -5.48
N PRO A 26 -9.79 -7.47 -5.80
CA PRO A 26 -10.77 -6.73 -5.02
C PRO A 26 -12.18 -7.34 -5.09
N GLU A 27 -12.53 -7.97 -6.21
CA GLU A 27 -13.84 -8.61 -6.36
C GLU A 27 -13.94 -9.88 -5.50
N GLY A 28 -12.92 -10.75 -5.54
CA GLY A 28 -12.88 -11.96 -4.72
C GLY A 28 -12.81 -11.69 -3.23
N SER A 29 -12.12 -10.62 -2.84
CA SER A 29 -11.95 -10.23 -1.42
C SER A 29 -13.02 -9.29 -0.89
N GLY A 30 -13.89 -8.75 -1.77
CA GLY A 30 -14.85 -7.72 -1.41
C GLY A 30 -14.21 -6.40 -0.95
N THR A 31 -13.01 -6.10 -1.45
CA THR A 31 -12.21 -4.90 -1.12
C THR A 31 -12.33 -3.83 -2.21
N LYS A 32 -11.79 -2.65 -1.92
CA LYS A 32 -11.50 -1.63 -2.94
C LYS A 32 -10.00 -1.43 -3.01
N GLU A 33 -9.44 -1.38 -4.21
CA GLU A 33 -8.00 -1.31 -4.41
C GLU A 33 -7.62 -0.31 -5.50
N VAL A 34 -6.44 0.27 -5.34
CA VAL A 34 -5.74 1.05 -6.36
C VAL A 34 -4.35 0.46 -6.52
N ASN A 35 -4.02 0.05 -7.74
CA ASN A 35 -2.70 -0.46 -8.11
C ASN A 35 -1.83 0.71 -8.61
N LEU A 36 -0.60 0.76 -8.12
CA LEU A 36 0.38 1.79 -8.43
C LEU A 36 1.71 1.14 -8.81
N GLU A 37 2.49 1.86 -9.61
CA GLU A 37 3.84 1.50 -9.98
C GLU A 37 4.77 2.64 -9.60
N TRP A 38 5.81 2.34 -8.81
CA TRP A 38 6.90 3.27 -8.52
C TRP A 38 8.13 2.84 -9.31
N ILE A 39 8.51 3.66 -10.29
CA ILE A 39 9.64 3.43 -11.19
C ILE A 39 10.53 4.67 -11.19
N GLY A 40 11.77 4.54 -10.70
CA GLY A 40 12.68 5.67 -10.56
C GLY A 40 12.12 6.73 -9.60
N ASP A 41 11.89 7.95 -10.11
CA ASP A 41 11.36 9.09 -9.35
C ASP A 41 9.86 9.34 -9.56
N GLU A 42 9.14 8.43 -10.22
CA GLU A 42 7.72 8.60 -10.51
C GLU A 42 6.86 7.46 -9.94
N ILE A 43 5.71 7.83 -9.38
CA ILE A 43 4.62 6.92 -8.99
C ILE A 43 3.42 7.19 -9.91
N CYS A 44 2.91 6.16 -10.55
CA CYS A 44 1.75 6.22 -11.45
C CYS A 44 0.74 5.09 -11.16
N SER A 45 -0.47 5.21 -11.68
CA SER A 45 -1.47 4.14 -11.67
C SER A 45 -1.81 3.74 -13.11
N PRO A 46 -1.86 2.44 -13.45
CA PRO A 46 -2.25 2.00 -14.79
C PRO A 46 -3.61 2.58 -15.20
N GLY A 47 -3.68 3.18 -16.40
CA GLY A 47 -4.91 3.81 -16.89
C GLY A 47 -5.21 5.20 -16.32
N ASN A 48 -4.38 5.72 -15.41
CA ASN A 48 -4.43 7.10 -14.93
C ASN A 48 -3.27 7.92 -15.52
N SER A 49 -3.55 9.13 -16.02
CA SER A 49 -2.53 10.03 -16.57
C SER A 49 -1.80 10.86 -15.52
N ALA A 50 -2.32 10.90 -14.28
CA ALA A 50 -1.68 11.57 -13.17
C ALA A 50 -0.39 10.86 -12.75
N LYS A 51 0.57 11.66 -12.25
CA LYS A 51 1.85 11.19 -11.74
C LYS A 51 2.21 11.93 -10.47
N VAL A 52 2.77 11.21 -9.52
CA VAL A 52 3.36 11.77 -8.30
C VAL A 52 4.87 11.61 -8.42
N LYS A 53 5.63 12.70 -8.22
CA LYS A 53 7.09 12.70 -8.38
C LYS A 53 7.79 12.78 -7.04
N VAL A 54 8.83 11.97 -6.87
CA VAL A 54 9.77 12.03 -5.75
C VAL A 54 10.80 13.10 -6.09
N ALA A 55 10.72 14.25 -5.41
CA ALA A 55 11.65 15.33 -5.72
C ALA A 55 13.06 14.98 -5.23
N VAL A 56 14.07 15.48 -5.95
CA VAL A 56 15.47 15.35 -5.52
C VAL A 56 15.64 16.00 -4.15
N GLY A 57 16.05 15.21 -3.16
CA GLY A 57 16.22 15.66 -1.77
C GLY A 57 14.99 15.47 -0.88
N ASP A 58 13.87 14.94 -1.41
CA ASP A 58 12.78 14.50 -0.56
C ASP A 58 13.23 13.34 0.33
N ASN A 59 13.07 13.53 1.63
CA ASN A 59 13.34 12.47 2.59
C ASN A 59 12.06 11.65 2.77
N ILE A 60 11.88 10.65 1.89
CA ILE A 60 10.71 9.75 1.88
C ILE A 60 10.55 8.97 3.20
N TRP A 61 11.59 8.87 4.02
CA TRP A 61 11.56 8.21 5.33
C TRP A 61 10.81 9.02 6.39
N LYS A 62 10.50 10.29 6.12
CA LYS A 62 9.72 11.12 7.05
C LYS A 62 8.23 10.91 6.86
N ALA A 63 7.52 10.78 7.98
CA ALA A 63 6.06 10.66 8.00
C ALA A 63 5.34 11.86 7.33
N ASP A 64 5.93 13.05 7.38
CA ASP A 64 5.39 14.28 6.80
C ASP A 64 5.96 14.60 5.41
N ALA A 65 6.69 13.67 4.78
CA ALA A 65 7.21 13.88 3.45
C ALA A 65 6.08 14.13 2.45
N LYS A 66 6.27 15.14 1.58
CA LYS A 66 5.25 15.61 0.65
C LYS A 66 4.74 14.50 -0.27
N ILE A 67 5.63 13.59 -0.67
CA ILE A 67 5.30 12.45 -1.54
C ILE A 67 4.11 11.64 -1.02
N TRP A 68 4.03 11.37 0.28
CA TRP A 68 2.97 10.56 0.86
C TRP A 68 1.62 11.28 0.82
N LYS A 69 1.66 12.59 1.00
CA LYS A 69 0.47 13.44 0.88
C LYS A 69 0.00 13.50 -0.57
N ASP A 70 0.93 13.74 -1.50
CA ASP A 70 0.61 13.79 -2.94
C ASP A 70 0.05 12.44 -3.42
N LEU A 71 0.62 11.33 -2.97
CA LEU A 71 0.13 9.97 -3.25
C LEU A 71 -1.31 9.78 -2.75
N ALA A 72 -1.56 10.14 -1.49
CA ALA A 72 -2.88 10.04 -0.87
C ALA A 72 -3.93 10.90 -1.60
N ASP A 73 -3.61 12.16 -1.87
CA ASP A 73 -4.53 13.11 -2.49
C ASP A 73 -4.81 12.74 -3.96
N THR A 74 -3.79 12.29 -4.69
CA THR A 74 -3.88 12.03 -6.14
C THR A 74 -4.58 10.72 -6.48
N PHE A 75 -4.27 9.65 -5.74
CA PHE A 75 -4.69 8.30 -6.14
C PHE A 75 -5.65 7.62 -5.15
N LEU A 76 -5.64 8.02 -3.88
CA LEU A 76 -6.24 7.22 -2.80
C LEU A 76 -7.46 7.89 -2.15
N SER A 77 -7.83 9.09 -2.62
CA SER A 77 -8.88 9.92 -2.03
C SER A 77 -10.28 9.30 -2.14
N ASP A 78 -10.53 8.48 -3.16
CA ASP A 78 -11.82 7.82 -3.42
C ASP A 78 -11.88 6.35 -2.96
N LEU A 79 -10.82 5.85 -2.31
CA LEU A 79 -10.71 4.44 -1.92
C LEU A 79 -11.74 4.03 -0.86
N SER A 80 -12.19 4.98 -0.03
CA SER A 80 -13.26 4.79 0.95
C SER A 80 -14.19 6.00 0.96
N ALA A 81 -15.50 5.75 1.13
CA ALA A 81 -16.49 6.83 1.17
C ALA A 81 -16.44 7.65 2.48
N ASN A 82 -16.00 7.02 3.57
CA ASN A 82 -16.15 7.57 4.92
C ASN A 82 -14.81 7.74 5.66
N LYS A 83 -13.71 7.22 5.11
CA LYS A 83 -12.37 7.32 5.71
C LYS A 83 -11.38 7.84 4.69
N LYS A 84 -10.47 8.68 5.15
CA LYS A 84 -9.32 9.12 4.37
C LYS A 84 -8.08 8.40 4.84
N ILE A 85 -7.21 8.06 3.91
CA ILE A 85 -5.90 7.52 4.23
C ILE A 85 -5.06 8.61 4.91
N ASP A 86 -4.33 8.26 5.98
CA ASP A 86 -3.36 9.18 6.61
C ASP A 86 -2.00 9.01 5.91
N PRO A 87 -1.47 10.06 5.25
CA PRO A 87 -0.15 10.01 4.59
C PRO A 87 0.98 9.50 5.49
N ARG A 88 0.93 9.78 6.80
CA ARG A 88 1.96 9.35 7.75
C ARG A 88 2.01 7.83 7.91
N LYS A 89 0.89 7.16 7.72
CA LYS A 89 0.80 5.70 7.75
C LYS A 89 1.36 5.08 6.46
N LEU A 90 1.26 5.75 5.30
CA LEU A 90 1.93 5.30 4.07
C LEU A 90 3.45 5.28 4.24
N ALA A 91 4.02 6.34 4.82
CA ALA A 91 5.46 6.37 5.17
C ALA A 91 5.87 5.22 6.10
N SER A 92 4.99 4.88 7.04
CA SER A 92 5.23 3.79 7.99
C SER A 92 5.15 2.41 7.32
N CYS A 93 4.24 2.22 6.38
CA CYS A 93 4.17 1.00 5.58
C CYS A 93 5.43 0.85 4.71
N TRP A 94 5.92 1.95 4.12
CA TRP A 94 7.18 1.95 3.37
C TRP A 94 8.38 1.57 4.25
N ALA A 95 8.49 2.12 5.45
CA ALA A 95 9.54 1.76 6.39
C ALA A 95 9.51 0.27 6.76
N VAL A 96 8.33 -0.27 7.11
CA VAL A 96 8.16 -1.71 7.39
C VAL A 96 8.56 -2.57 6.19
N PHE A 97 8.18 -2.15 4.99
CA PHE A 97 8.53 -2.86 3.78
C PHE A 97 10.05 -2.96 3.59
N GLN A 98 10.75 -1.87 3.85
CA GLN A 98 12.22 -1.75 3.76
C GLN A 98 12.98 -2.31 4.97
N ASP A 99 12.31 -3.04 5.87
CA ASP A 99 12.90 -3.56 7.11
C ASP A 99 13.46 -2.48 8.07
N GLU A 100 12.90 -1.28 7.98
CA GLU A 100 13.23 -0.13 8.81
C GLU A 100 12.20 0.09 9.92
N ASP A 101 12.59 0.82 10.96
CA ASP A 101 11.71 1.13 12.08
C ASP A 101 10.66 2.19 11.68
N PRO A 102 9.34 1.89 11.71
CA PRO A 102 8.36 2.83 11.18
C PRO A 102 8.19 4.04 12.09
N PRO A 103 8.03 5.26 11.52
CA PRO A 103 7.83 6.48 12.30
C PRO A 103 6.51 6.47 13.09
N ASP A 104 5.51 5.71 12.64
CA ASP A 104 4.28 5.42 13.38
C ASP A 104 4.14 3.90 13.62
N LYS A 105 3.89 3.49 14.86
CA LYS A 105 3.67 2.07 15.23
C LYS A 105 2.23 1.61 15.02
N SER A 106 1.34 2.47 14.52
CA SER A 106 -0.04 2.13 14.19
C SER A 106 -0.18 1.39 12.85
N VAL A 107 0.85 0.66 12.44
CA VAL A 107 0.82 -0.22 11.26
C VAL A 107 1.23 -1.62 11.68
N ARG A 108 0.70 -2.64 11.01
CA ARG A 108 0.96 -4.04 11.33
C ARG A 108 1.33 -4.79 10.06
N LEU A 109 2.48 -5.44 10.06
CA LEU A 109 2.84 -6.45 9.06
C LEU A 109 1.92 -7.66 9.25
N VAL A 110 1.24 -8.07 8.18
CA VAL A 110 0.29 -9.19 8.19
C VAL A 110 0.67 -10.31 7.23
N SER A 111 1.56 -10.03 6.29
CA SER A 111 2.09 -11.02 5.34
C SER A 111 3.50 -10.63 4.90
N GLU A 112 4.37 -11.62 4.74
CA GLU A 112 5.75 -11.51 4.28
C GLU A 112 5.93 -12.22 2.93
N GLU A 113 7.16 -12.31 2.43
CA GLU A 113 7.49 -12.74 1.05
C GLU A 113 6.90 -14.10 0.66
N ASN A 114 6.71 -15.01 1.62
CA ASN A 114 6.15 -16.35 1.38
C ASN A 114 4.63 -16.42 1.57
N GLY A 115 3.98 -15.28 1.83
CA GLY A 115 2.55 -15.17 2.13
C GLY A 115 1.65 -15.21 0.90
N GLY A 116 2.20 -15.06 -0.31
CA GLY A 116 1.46 -15.29 -1.56
C GLY A 116 0.45 -14.20 -1.91
N GLY A 117 0.64 -12.97 -1.44
CA GLY A 117 -0.23 -11.85 -1.75
C GLY A 117 -1.53 -11.82 -0.96
N GLU A 118 -1.62 -12.58 0.13
CA GLU A 118 -2.84 -12.68 0.94
C GLU A 118 -2.59 -12.52 2.44
N PHE A 119 -3.66 -12.18 3.17
CA PHE A 119 -3.67 -12.18 4.64
C PHE A 119 -5.05 -12.54 5.20
N ARG A 120 -5.06 -13.07 6.43
CA ARG A 120 -6.29 -13.44 7.14
C ARG A 120 -6.99 -12.20 7.71
N ASN A 121 -8.31 -12.17 7.62
CA ASN A 121 -9.19 -11.18 8.23
C ASN A 121 -10.20 -11.88 9.16
N ASP A 122 -9.67 -12.76 10.00
CA ASP A 122 -10.47 -13.59 10.90
C ASP A 122 -11.33 -12.72 11.82
N ASP A 123 -12.61 -13.08 11.95
CA ASP A 123 -13.61 -12.34 12.73
C ASP A 123 -13.73 -10.83 12.34
N GLY A 124 -13.29 -10.46 11.13
CA GLY A 124 -13.30 -9.09 10.65
C GLY A 124 -12.28 -8.17 11.34
N GLU A 125 -11.14 -8.70 11.84
CA GLU A 125 -10.11 -7.92 12.56
C GLU A 125 -9.73 -6.61 11.83
N TYR A 126 -9.68 -6.65 10.50
CA TYR A 126 -9.23 -5.56 9.64
C TYR A 126 -10.35 -4.85 8.89
N ASN A 127 -11.62 -5.13 9.23
CA ASN A 127 -12.76 -4.42 8.66
C ASN A 127 -12.67 -2.91 8.94
N GLY A 128 -12.91 -2.10 7.92
CA GLY A 128 -12.80 -0.65 8.00
C GLY A 128 -11.38 -0.11 8.03
N HIS A 129 -10.36 -0.95 7.79
CA HIS A 129 -8.95 -0.55 7.75
C HIS A 129 -8.41 -0.54 6.31
N PHE A 130 -7.37 0.28 6.11
CA PHE A 130 -6.59 0.29 4.88
C PHE A 130 -5.43 -0.69 4.99
N TYR A 131 -4.98 -1.21 3.86
CA TYR A 131 -3.78 -2.01 3.76
C TYR A 131 -2.94 -1.58 2.56
N VAL A 132 -1.66 -1.90 2.59
CA VAL A 132 -0.73 -1.69 1.48
C VAL A 132 0.07 -2.96 1.26
N ARG A 133 0.02 -3.48 0.04
CA ARG A 133 0.97 -4.48 -0.45
C ARG A 133 2.08 -3.75 -1.19
N TYR A 134 3.33 -4.09 -0.88
CA TYR A 134 4.49 -3.72 -1.67
C TYR A 134 5.12 -4.98 -2.24
N GLN A 135 5.45 -4.95 -3.53
CA GLN A 135 6.14 -6.03 -4.22
C GLN A 135 7.30 -5.45 -5.04
N VAL A 136 8.46 -6.10 -5.00
CA VAL A 136 9.64 -5.72 -5.81
C VAL A 136 9.71 -6.58 -7.05
N GLU A 137 9.88 -5.91 -8.20
CA GLU A 137 10.18 -6.52 -9.49
C GLU A 137 11.51 -5.95 -10.02
N GLU A 138 12.46 -6.82 -10.32
CA GLU A 138 13.72 -6.48 -10.99
C GLU A 138 13.97 -7.50 -12.11
N ASP A 139 14.29 -7.05 -13.33
CA ASP A 139 14.56 -7.92 -14.48
C ASP A 139 13.53 -9.08 -14.68
N ASP A 140 12.24 -8.74 -14.64
CA ASP A 140 11.10 -9.67 -14.77
C ASP A 140 11.04 -10.78 -13.69
N SER A 141 11.77 -10.60 -12.58
CA SER A 141 11.80 -11.51 -11.44
C SER A 141 11.25 -10.84 -10.18
N TYR A 142 10.50 -11.60 -9.40
CA TYR A 142 9.92 -11.14 -8.14
C TYR A 142 10.87 -11.43 -6.98
N PHE A 143 11.18 -10.42 -6.16
CA PHE A 143 12.19 -10.52 -5.11
C PHE A 143 11.66 -10.40 -3.70
N GLY A 144 10.54 -9.70 -3.50
CA GLY A 144 9.99 -9.51 -2.16
C GLY A 144 8.56 -9.03 -2.22
N GLU A 145 7.81 -9.37 -1.18
CA GLU A 145 6.43 -8.96 -0.98
C GLU A 145 6.17 -8.78 0.52
N LYS A 146 5.52 -7.68 0.91
CA LYS A 146 4.97 -7.51 2.27
C LYS A 146 3.62 -6.85 2.19
N ILE A 147 2.73 -7.24 3.11
CA ILE A 147 1.41 -6.62 3.27
C ILE A 147 1.33 -6.01 4.67
N VAL A 148 0.98 -4.72 4.72
CA VAL A 148 0.91 -3.93 5.95
C VAL A 148 -0.48 -3.31 6.11
N VAL A 149 -1.11 -3.49 7.26
CA VAL A 149 -2.44 -2.95 7.59
C VAL A 149 -2.33 -1.74 8.53
N PHE A 150 -3.17 -0.75 8.31
CA PHE A 150 -3.30 0.44 9.14
C PHE A 150 -4.11 0.08 10.39
N LYS A 151 -3.56 0.19 11.60
CA LYS A 151 -4.32 0.06 12.86
C LYS A 151 -4.83 1.39 13.38
#